data_AF-A0A9K3DWM6-F1
#
_entry.id   AF-A0A9K3DWM6-F1
#
_cell.length_a   1.000
_cell.length_b   1.000
_cell.length_c   1.000
_cell.angle_alpha   90.00
_cell.angle_beta   90.00
_cell.angle_gamma   90.00
#
_symmetry.space_group_name_H-M   'P 1'
#
loop_
_entity.id
_entity.type
_entity.pdbx_description
1 polymer ?
#
loop_
_entity_poly.entity_id
_entity_poly.type
_entity_poly.pdbx_seq_one_letter_code
_entity_poly.pdbx_strand_id
1 'polypeptide(L)'
;MATVINLVRLKTCTVALVGESGSGKSTVIQLLQRFYNPNSGCITLDGTELHKFQLKWLRLQMGLVSQEPVLFNDTIRANIAYGKDGDATEAEIFVASELANAHNFISGLYEVCLRYIIHLFRHR
;
A
#
# COMPACT_ATOMS: atom_id res chain seq x y z
N MET A 1 2.26 -15.94 -24.13
CA MET A 1 3.51 -15.99 -23.35
C MET A 1 3.16 -16.29 -21.91
N ALA A 2 3.63 -17.42 -21.37
CA ALA A 2 3.50 -17.73 -19.95
C ALA A 2 4.74 -17.19 -19.24
N THR A 3 4.57 -16.15 -18.43
CA THR A 3 5.66 -15.60 -17.61
C THR A 3 5.71 -16.38 -16.30
N VAL A 4 6.80 -17.11 -16.07
CA VAL A 4 7.07 -17.77 -14.79
C VAL A 4 7.79 -16.77 -13.89
N ILE A 5 7.14 -16.36 -12.81
CA ILE A 5 7.74 -15.46 -11.81
C ILE A 5 8.17 -16.33 -10.62
N ASN A 6 9.47 -16.43 -10.38
CA ASN A 6 10.01 -17.14 -9.22
C ASN A 6 10.68 -16.13 -8.29
N LEU A 7 9.96 -15.71 -7.26
CA LEU A 7 10.41 -14.76 -6.25
C LEU A 7 10.56 -15.50 -4.92
N VAL A 8 11.81 -15.81 -4.55
CA VAL A 8 12.12 -16.45 -3.27
C VAL A 8 12.73 -15.40 -2.35
N ARG A 9 12.09 -15.15 -1.20
CA ARG A 9 12.59 -14.22 -0.18
C ARG A 9 12.95 -14.99 1.08
N LEU A 10 14.20 -14.84 1.53
CA LEU A 10 14.63 -15.15 2.90
C LEU A 10 14.43 -13.90 3.77
N LYS A 11 14.09 -14.09 5.05
CA LYS A 11 13.62 -13.01 5.94
C LYS A 11 14.53 -11.77 5.93
N THR A 12 13.91 -10.60 6.12
CA THR A 12 14.55 -9.27 6.30
C THR A 12 15.39 -8.72 5.13
N CYS A 13 14.98 -8.96 3.88
CA CYS A 13 15.57 -8.28 2.71
C CYS A 13 14.54 -7.45 1.93
N THR A 14 14.98 -6.36 1.29
CA THR A 14 14.15 -5.59 0.34
C THR A 14 14.36 -6.14 -1.07
N VAL A 15 13.26 -6.42 -1.78
CA VAL A 15 13.30 -6.91 -3.17
C VAL A 15 12.86 -5.78 -4.09
N ALA A 16 13.66 -5.50 -5.12
CA ALA A 16 13.33 -4.54 -6.15
C ALA A 16 12.93 -5.27 -7.44
N LEU A 17 11.80 -4.87 -8.03
CA LEU A 17 11.36 -5.35 -9.34
C LEU A 17 11.55 -4.24 -10.37
N VAL A 18 12.54 -4.39 -11.25
CA VAL A 18 12.97 -3.37 -12.22
C VAL A 18 12.70 -3.87 -13.64
N GLY A 19 12.22 -2.98 -14.51
CA GLY A 19 11.97 -3.26 -15.92
C GLY A 19 11.21 -2.13 -16.60
N GLU A 20 11.12 -2.20 -17.93
CA GLU A 20 10.46 -1.19 -18.77
C GLU A 20 8.97 -1.01 -18.47
N SER A 21 8.39 0.12 -18.89
CA SER A 21 6.93 0.31 -18.79
C SER A 21 6.18 -0.83 -19.48
N GLY A 22 5.11 -1.32 -18.86
CA GLY A 22 4.36 -2.46 -19.39
C GLY A 22 4.97 -3.85 -19.14
N SER A 23 6.15 -3.96 -18.50
CA SER A 23 6.79 -5.26 -18.21
C SER A 23 6.07 -6.14 -17.17
N GLY A 24 4.89 -5.74 -16.69
CA GLY A 24 4.09 -6.50 -15.74
C GLY A 24 4.39 -6.25 -14.25
N LYS A 25 5.18 -5.23 -13.90
CA LYS A 25 5.54 -4.92 -12.49
C LYS A 25 4.31 -4.75 -11.59
N SER A 26 3.37 -3.91 -12.01
CA SER A 26 2.11 -3.69 -11.29
C SER A 26 1.25 -4.96 -11.25
N THR A 27 1.30 -5.77 -12.30
CA THR A 27 0.61 -7.07 -12.36
C THR A 27 1.15 -8.03 -11.28
N VAL A 28 2.47 -8.07 -11.05
CA VAL A 28 3.06 -8.88 -9.96
C VAL A 28 2.53 -8.44 -8.60
N ILE A 29 2.49 -7.14 -8.35
CA ILE A 29 1.95 -6.57 -7.11
C ILE A 29 0.47 -6.95 -6.95
N GLN A 30 -0.32 -6.86 -8.01
CA GLN A 30 -1.75 -7.23 -8.01
C GLN A 30 -1.99 -8.73 -7.77
N LEU A 31 -1.13 -9.61 -8.31
CA LEU A 31 -1.17 -11.04 -8.05
C LEU A 31 -0.87 -11.35 -6.56
N LEU A 32 0.15 -10.70 -5.97
CA LEU A 32 0.45 -10.83 -4.54
C LEU A 32 -0.71 -10.37 -3.65
N GLN A 33 -1.43 -9.33 -4.07
CA GLN A 33 -2.62 -8.81 -3.38
C GLN A 33 -3.90 -9.61 -3.65
N ARG A 34 -3.80 -10.68 -4.45
CA ARG A 34 -4.90 -11.52 -4.92
C ARG A 34 -6.02 -10.72 -5.58
N PHE A 35 -5.68 -9.69 -6.35
CA PHE A 35 -6.62 -9.07 -7.29
C PHE A 35 -6.86 -9.95 -8.52
N TYR A 36 -5.87 -10.79 -8.86
CA TYR A 36 -5.97 -11.80 -9.91
C TYR A 36 -5.46 -13.15 -9.39
N ASN A 37 -5.85 -14.22 -10.08
CA ASN A 37 -5.24 -15.55 -9.89
C ASN A 37 -4.22 -15.79 -11.00
N PRO A 38 -3.10 -16.49 -10.72
CA PRO A 38 -2.18 -16.90 -11.77
C PRO A 38 -2.87 -17.90 -12.71
N ASN A 39 -2.58 -17.80 -14.01
CA ASN A 39 -3.09 -18.77 -15.00
C ASN A 39 -2.45 -20.16 -14.84
N SER A 40 -1.22 -20.23 -14.33
CA SER A 40 -0.49 -21.45 -14.03
C SER A 40 0.50 -21.23 -12.88
N GLY A 41 0.87 -22.31 -12.19
CA GLY A 41 1.71 -22.26 -10.98
C GLY A 41 0.94 -21.85 -9.73
N CYS A 42 1.67 -21.56 -8.65
CA CYS A 42 1.09 -21.09 -7.40
C CYS A 42 1.98 -20.00 -6.77
N ILE A 43 1.40 -19.21 -5.87
CA ILE A 43 2.12 -18.23 -5.06
C ILE A 43 1.96 -18.67 -3.61
N THR A 44 3.07 -18.81 -2.90
CA THR A 44 3.09 -19.26 -1.50
C THR A 44 3.65 -18.19 -0.58
N LEU A 45 3.06 -18.06 0.59
CA LEU A 45 3.60 -17.34 1.75
C LEU A 45 3.96 -18.39 2.81
N ASP A 46 5.24 -18.46 3.19
CA ASP A 46 5.76 -19.44 4.14
C ASP A 46 5.36 -20.89 3.84
N GLY A 47 5.44 -21.28 2.56
CA GLY A 47 5.09 -22.62 2.08
C GLY A 47 3.58 -22.89 1.96
N THR A 48 2.73 -21.96 2.38
CA THR A 48 1.27 -22.07 2.24
C THR A 48 0.79 -21.24 1.06
N GLU A 49 -0.01 -21.82 0.17
CA GLU A 49 -0.54 -21.10 -0.98
C GLU A 49 -1.42 -19.91 -0.57
N LEU A 50 -1.26 -18.78 -1.25
CA LEU A 50 -1.97 -17.53 -0.95
C LEU A 50 -3.49 -17.70 -0.93
N HIS A 51 -4.03 -18.62 -1.73
CA HIS A 51 -5.47 -18.89 -1.83
C HIS A 51 -6.04 -19.49 -0.53
N LYS A 52 -5.22 -20.16 0.28
CA LYS A 52 -5.61 -20.80 1.55
C LYS A 52 -5.80 -19.81 2.69
N PHE A 53 -5.24 -18.60 2.58
CA PHE A 53 -5.43 -17.55 3.56
C PHE A 53 -6.76 -16.80 3.33
N GLN A 54 -7.36 -16.33 4.41
CA GLN A 54 -8.48 -15.39 4.33
C GLN A 54 -7.99 -14.07 3.70
N LEU A 55 -8.74 -13.55 2.73
CA LEU A 55 -8.36 -12.37 1.96
C LEU A 55 -8.15 -11.12 2.84
N LYS A 56 -9.04 -10.88 3.82
CA LYS A 56 -8.90 -9.78 4.78
C LYS A 56 -7.60 -9.89 5.56
N TRP A 57 -7.31 -11.06 6.11
CA TRP A 57 -6.08 -11.30 6.88
C TRP A 57 -4.83 -11.08 6.02
N LEU A 58 -4.78 -11.63 4.80
CA LEU A 58 -3.65 -11.48 3.91
C LEU A 58 -3.35 -10.00 3.64
N ARG A 59 -4.38 -9.22 3.33
CA ARG A 59 -4.24 -7.78 3.04
C ARG A 59 -3.85 -6.95 4.27
N LEU A 60 -4.27 -7.35 5.47
CA LEU A 60 -3.81 -6.72 6.72
C LEU A 60 -2.30 -6.90 6.98
N GLN A 61 -1.66 -7.91 6.36
CA GLN A 61 -0.21 -8.09 6.45
C GLN A 61 0.57 -7.21 5.45
N MET A 62 -0.10 -6.40 4.64
CA MET A 62 0.52 -5.64 3.55
C MET A 62 0.14 -4.15 3.63
N GLY A 63 1.15 -3.28 3.51
CA GLY A 63 0.97 -1.88 3.15
C GLY A 63 1.26 -1.68 1.66
N LEU A 64 0.43 -0.90 0.98
CA LEU A 64 0.64 -0.53 -0.43
C LEU A 64 0.74 0.98 -0.57
N VAL A 65 1.81 1.44 -1.18
CA VAL A 65 1.94 2.82 -1.67
C VAL A 65 1.92 2.76 -3.20
N SER A 66 0.88 3.32 -3.81
CA SER A 66 0.71 3.37 -5.26
C SER A 66 1.48 4.54 -5.87
N GLN A 67 1.78 4.44 -7.17
CA GLN A 67 2.38 5.53 -7.95
C GLN A 67 1.48 6.78 -7.93
N GLU A 68 0.17 6.60 -8.11
CA GLU A 68 -0.84 7.64 -7.88
C GLU A 68 -1.51 7.38 -6.53
N PRO A 69 -1.24 8.21 -5.50
CA PRO A 69 -1.81 8.00 -4.18
C PRO A 69 -3.32 8.27 -4.21
N VAL A 70 -4.10 7.39 -3.57
CA VAL A 70 -5.55 7.55 -3.43
C VAL A 70 -5.82 8.28 -2.12
N LEU A 71 -6.51 9.43 -2.19
CA LEU A 71 -7.01 10.16 -1.04
C LEU A 71 -8.55 10.18 -1.09
N PHE A 72 -9.17 9.83 0.02
CA PHE A 72 -10.61 9.98 0.20
C PHE A 72 -10.96 11.45 0.43
N ASN A 73 -12.16 11.83 -0.01
CA ASN A 73 -12.74 13.14 0.26
C ASN A 73 -13.19 13.25 1.73
N ASP A 74 -12.21 13.27 2.62
CA ASP A 74 -12.35 13.28 4.07
C ASP A 74 -11.13 14.00 4.68
N THR A 75 -11.09 14.11 6.00
CA THR A 75 -9.97 14.67 6.76
C THR A 75 -8.69 13.86 6.57
N ILE A 76 -7.54 14.52 6.79
CA ILE A 76 -6.23 13.86 6.81
C ILE A 76 -6.22 12.75 7.86
N ARG A 77 -6.78 13.03 9.04
CA ARG A 77 -6.96 12.09 10.13
C ARG A 77 -7.71 10.83 9.67
N ALA A 78 -8.86 10.99 9.01
CA ALA A 78 -9.66 9.87 8.52
C ALA A 78 -8.93 9.06 7.44
N ASN A 79 -8.19 9.72 6.54
CA ASN A 79 -7.35 9.05 5.54
C ASN A 79 -6.24 8.20 6.19
N ILE A 80 -5.60 8.70 7.26
CA ILE A 80 -4.59 7.92 8.01
C ILE A 80 -5.25 6.77 8.77
N ALA A 81 -6.34 7.03 9.49
CA ALA A 81 -7.07 6.05 10.30
C ALA A 81 -7.72 4.94 9.47
N TYR A 82 -7.98 5.18 8.19
CA TYR A 82 -8.56 4.21 7.26
C TYR A 82 -7.80 2.88 7.23
N GLY A 83 -6.47 2.91 7.38
CA GLY A 83 -5.64 1.70 7.45
C GLY A 83 -5.96 0.76 8.61
N LYS A 84 -6.70 1.24 9.62
CA LYS A 84 -7.14 0.49 10.81
C LYS A 84 -8.68 0.53 10.93
N ASP A 85 -9.38 0.42 9.81
CA ASP A 85 -10.86 0.42 9.75
C ASP A 85 -11.49 1.67 10.43
N GLY A 86 -10.73 2.78 10.59
CA GLY A 86 -11.17 4.01 11.27
C GLY A 86 -10.88 4.07 12.78
N ASP A 87 -10.44 2.97 13.39
CA ASP A 87 -10.26 2.81 14.84
C ASP A 87 -8.83 3.18 15.32
N ALA A 88 -8.17 4.11 14.62
CA ALA A 88 -6.87 4.62 15.05
C ALA A 88 -7.03 5.71 16.11
N THR A 89 -6.28 5.58 17.20
CA THR A 89 -6.20 6.61 18.25
C THR A 89 -5.37 7.80 17.78
N GLU A 90 -5.55 8.98 18.40
CA GLU A 90 -4.74 10.17 18.04
C GLU A 90 -3.23 9.94 18.20
N ALA A 91 -2.83 9.15 19.21
CA ALA A 91 -1.43 8.79 19.41
C ALA A 91 -0.88 7.94 18.25
N GLU A 92 -1.66 6.97 17.77
CA GLU A 92 -1.29 6.15 16.60
C GLU A 92 -1.22 6.99 15.32
N ILE A 93 -2.16 7.91 15.13
CA ILE A 93 -2.17 8.83 13.97
C ILE A 93 -0.94 9.73 14.00
N PHE A 94 -0.61 10.29 15.17
CA PHE A 94 0.60 11.09 15.37
C PHE A 94 1.85 10.29 15.01
N VAL A 95 2.03 9.10 15.59
CA VAL A 95 3.19 8.24 15.32
C VAL A 95 3.29 7.85 13.84
N ALA A 96 2.16 7.49 13.21
CA ALA A 96 2.14 7.17 11.78
C ALA A 96 2.56 8.37 10.92
N SER A 97 2.11 9.58 11.27
CA SER A 97 2.46 10.81 10.55
C SER A 97 3.94 11.19 10.72
N GLU A 98 4.52 10.97 11.90
CA GLU A 98 5.95 11.18 12.17
C GLU A 98 6.82 10.19 11.38
N LEU A 99 6.49 8.90 11.42
CA LEU A 99 7.21 7.85 10.68
C LEU A 99 7.14 8.05 9.17
N ALA A 100 6.05 8.63 8.67
CA ALA A 100 5.87 8.98 7.26
C ALA A 100 6.54 10.32 6.88
N ASN A 101 7.18 11.02 7.82
CA ASN A 101 7.71 12.37 7.65
C ASN A 101 6.67 13.38 7.14
N ALA A 102 5.41 13.18 7.52
CA ALA A 102 4.26 13.98 7.09
C ALA A 102 3.76 14.94 8.16
N HIS A 103 4.11 14.72 9.44
CA HIS A 103 3.60 15.49 10.56
C HIS A 103 3.82 17.00 10.41
N ASN A 104 5.06 17.44 10.15
CA ASN A 104 5.37 18.87 10.00
C ASN A 104 4.59 19.53 8.87
N PHE A 105 4.41 18.81 7.76
CA PHE A 105 3.58 19.29 6.65
C PHE A 105 2.11 19.45 7.09
N ILE A 106 1.55 18.43 7.75
CA ILE A 106 0.16 18.45 8.23
C ILE A 106 -0.07 19.55 9.26
N SER A 107 0.85 19.72 10.22
CA SER A 107 0.78 20.76 11.25
C SER A 107 0.88 22.16 10.65
N GLY A 108 1.68 22.34 9.60
CA GLY A 108 1.77 23.61 8.87
C GLY A 108 0.51 23.97 8.07
N LEU A 109 -0.29 22.98 7.67
CA LEU A 109 -1.57 23.24 6.97
C LEU A 109 -2.61 23.90 7.86
N TYR A 110 -2.52 23.76 9.19
CA TYR A 110 -3.44 24.43 10.11
C TYR A 110 -3.32 25.96 10.06
N GLU A 111 -2.20 26.53 9.58
CA GLU A 111 -2.09 27.97 9.36
C GLU A 111 -2.70 28.45 8.03
N VAL A 112 -2.93 27.55 7.07
CA VAL A 112 -3.44 27.91 5.73
C VAL A 112 -4.61 26.99 5.37
N CYS A 113 -5.78 27.32 5.94
CA CYS A 113 -7.13 26.91 5.50
C CYS A 113 -7.44 25.41 5.37
N LEU A 114 -8.42 25.00 6.19
CA LEU A 114 -9.06 23.68 6.39
C LEU A 114 -9.63 22.92 5.17
N ARG A 115 -9.17 23.15 3.93
CA ARG A 115 -9.83 22.58 2.74
C ARG A 115 -8.85 22.11 1.66
N TYR A 116 -8.76 20.78 1.55
CA TYR A 116 -8.36 20.00 0.36
C TYR A 116 -6.87 19.90 -0.01
N ILE A 117 -6.21 18.84 0.47
CA ILE A 117 -4.95 18.31 -0.12
C ILE A 117 -5.19 17.67 -1.51
N ILE A 118 -6.44 17.37 -1.90
CA ILE A 118 -6.74 16.64 -3.16
C ILE A 118 -6.17 17.33 -4.41
N HIS A 119 -5.96 18.65 -4.39
CA HIS A 119 -5.35 19.37 -5.51
C HIS A 119 -3.82 19.31 -5.55
N LEU A 120 -3.15 19.05 -4.42
CA LEU A 120 -1.69 19.11 -4.32
C LEU A 120 -0.97 17.88 -4.89
N PHE A 121 -1.64 16.72 -4.92
CA PHE A 121 -1.08 15.47 -5.46
C PHE A 121 -1.46 15.17 -6.92
N ARG A 122 -2.30 16.01 -7.56
CA ARG A 122 -2.70 15.83 -8.97
C ARG A 122 -1.80 16.52 -9.99
N HIS A 123 -0.88 17.37 -9.54
CA HIS A 123 -0.03 18.21 -10.40
C HIS A 123 1.48 18.08 -10.13
N ARG A 124 1.93 16.95 -9.59
CA ARG A 124 3.35 16.58 -9.61
C ARG A 124 3.54 15.25 -10.30
#